data_AF-A0A1H4CV45-F1
#
_entry.id   AF-A0A1H4CV45-F1
#
_cell.length_a   1.000
_cell.length_b   1.000
_cell.length_c   1.000
_cell.angle_alpha   90.00
_cell.angle_beta   90.00
_cell.angle_gamma   90.00
#
_symmetry.space_group_name_H-M   'P 1'
#
loop_
_entity.id
_entity.type
_entity.pdbx_description
1 polymer ?
#
loop_
_entity_poly.entity_id
_entity_poly.type
_entity_poly.pdbx_seq_one_letter_code
_entity_poly.pdbx_strand_id
1 'polypeptide(L)'
;MERTYYDKNKPILPYLQITLTPYLVLGLCLYLVNYIRFTLANVSFSYEHTFLAFILILASYLISGILLATLAHSFAQIRHQKTARIIVLCNLALLVFSYIISFFGVPFFFNIDDYFMWAFLLIGFYGTLAVQAFVVKNP
;
A
#
# COMPACT_ATOMS: atom_id res chain seq x y z
N MET A 1 0.50 -8.48 -38.54
CA MET A 1 -0.04 -7.42 -37.66
C MET A 1 -1.15 -8.01 -36.82
N GLU A 2 -0.82 -8.53 -35.64
CA GLU A 2 -1.82 -9.01 -34.68
C GLU A 2 -2.59 -7.81 -34.12
N ARG A 3 -3.87 -7.69 -34.50
CA ARG A 3 -4.80 -6.78 -33.83
C ARG A 3 -5.02 -7.31 -32.43
N THR A 4 -4.41 -6.67 -31.43
CA THR A 4 -4.81 -6.82 -30.04
C THR A 4 -6.27 -6.39 -29.90
N TYR A 5 -7.17 -7.35 -29.90
CA TYR A 5 -8.57 -7.15 -29.53
C TYR A 5 -8.59 -6.63 -28.09
N TYR A 6 -8.87 -5.33 -27.93
CA TYR A 6 -9.10 -4.72 -26.63
C TYR A 6 -10.47 -5.21 -26.17
N ASP A 7 -10.47 -6.31 -25.42
CA ASP A 7 -11.69 -6.82 -24.79
C ASP A 7 -12.21 -5.77 -23.79
N LYS A 8 -13.33 -5.13 -24.14
CA LYS A 8 -14.02 -4.12 -23.32
C LYS A 8 -14.57 -4.68 -22.00
N ASN A 9 -14.58 -6.01 -21.83
CA ASN A 9 -15.04 -6.67 -20.60
C ASN A 9 -13.90 -7.05 -19.64
N LYS A 10 -12.67 -6.54 -19.83
CA LYS A 10 -11.62 -6.74 -18.83
C LYS A 10 -12.03 -6.10 -17.50
N PRO A 11 -12.00 -6.86 -16.38
CA PRO A 11 -12.37 -6.31 -15.09
C PRO A 11 -11.40 -5.18 -14.74
N ILE A 12 -11.94 -3.98 -14.54
CA ILE A 12 -11.19 -2.76 -14.16
C ILE A 12 -10.75 -2.87 -12.69
N LEU A 13 -11.55 -3.57 -11.88
CA LEU A 13 -11.39 -3.67 -10.44
C LEU A 13 -10.00 -4.17 -9.99
N PRO A 14 -9.41 -5.24 -10.58
CA PRO A 14 -8.05 -5.67 -10.26
C PRO A 14 -6.99 -4.58 -10.46
N TYR A 15 -7.09 -3.79 -11.54
CA TYR A 15 -6.15 -2.71 -11.80
C TYR A 15 -6.28 -1.58 -10.80
N LEU A 16 -7.52 -1.25 -10.43
CA LEU A 16 -7.80 -0.23 -9.43
C LEU A 16 -7.23 -0.64 -8.07
N GLN A 17 -7.40 -1.90 -7.67
CA GLN A 17 -6.86 -2.43 -6.42
C GLN A 17 -5.33 -2.39 -6.40
N ILE A 18 -4.66 -2.81 -7.48
CA ILE A 18 -3.19 -2.70 -7.58
C ILE A 18 -2.71 -1.25 -7.56
N THR A 19 -3.51 -0.34 -8.07
CA THR A 19 -3.14 1.08 -8.06
C THR A 19 -3.36 1.71 -6.69
N LEU A 20 -4.49 1.46 -6.03
CA LEU A 20 -4.90 2.23 -4.85
C LEU A 20 -4.40 1.67 -3.52
N THR A 21 -4.21 0.35 -3.41
CA THR A 21 -3.81 -0.31 -2.15
C THR A 21 -2.65 0.36 -1.41
N PRO A 22 -1.50 0.71 -2.03
CA PRO A 22 -0.37 1.28 -1.30
C PRO A 22 -0.69 2.65 -0.72
N TYR A 23 -1.47 3.47 -1.44
CA TYR A 23 -1.91 4.78 -0.96
C TYR A 23 -2.91 4.67 0.18
N LEU A 24 -3.82 3.69 0.13
CA LEU A 24 -4.78 3.44 1.21
C LEU A 24 -4.07 2.97 2.48
N VAL A 25 -3.12 2.04 2.37
CA VAL A 25 -2.34 1.54 3.52
C VAL A 25 -1.49 2.65 4.13
N LEU A 26 -0.74 3.40 3.31
CA LEU A 26 0.06 4.52 3.81
C LEU A 26 -0.80 5.65 4.37
N GLY A 27 -1.94 5.95 3.74
CA GLY A 27 -2.89 6.95 4.23
C GLY A 27 -3.49 6.57 5.59
N LEU A 28 -3.86 5.31 5.78
CA LEU A 28 -4.32 4.79 7.07
C LEU A 28 -3.24 4.91 8.15
N CYS A 29 -2.00 4.56 7.82
CA CYS A 29 -0.86 4.72 8.73
C CYS A 29 -0.67 6.18 9.14
N LEU A 30 -0.68 7.11 8.18
CA LEU A 30 -0.52 8.54 8.47
C LEU A 30 -1.68 9.08 9.31
N TYR A 31 -2.91 8.69 9.01
CA TYR A 31 -4.08 9.07 9.79
C TYR A 31 -3.96 8.61 11.24
N LEU A 32 -3.61 7.34 11.46
CA LEU A 32 -3.47 6.74 12.78
C LEU A 32 -2.41 7.46 13.62
N VAL A 33 -1.24 7.71 13.04
CA VAL A 33 -0.14 8.36 13.76
C VAL A 33 -0.50 9.79 14.14
N ASN A 34 -1.13 10.53 13.22
CA ASN A 34 -1.59 11.89 13.52
C ASN A 34 -2.67 11.90 14.59
N TYR A 35 -3.60 10.96 14.55
CA TYR A 35 -4.63 10.80 15.57
C TYR A 35 -4.01 10.55 16.94
N ILE A 36 -3.12 9.56 17.04
CA ILE A 36 -2.42 9.21 18.30
C ILE A 36 -1.66 10.44 18.83
N ARG A 37 -0.87 11.12 17.99
CA ARG A 37 -0.14 12.32 18.40
C ARG A 37 -1.05 13.44 18.90
N PHE A 38 -2.16 13.68 18.20
CA PHE A 38 -3.13 14.70 18.60
C PHE A 38 -3.79 14.34 19.95
N THR A 39 -4.16 13.07 20.15
CA THR A 39 -4.72 12.60 21.42
C THR A 39 -3.70 12.68 22.57
N LEU A 40 -2.44 12.30 22.32
CA LEU A 40 -1.35 12.40 23.29
C LEU A 40 -1.04 13.84 23.70
N ALA A 41 -1.18 14.80 22.78
CA ALA A 41 -0.86 16.20 23.04
C ALA A 41 -1.98 16.95 23.78
N ASN A 42 -3.25 16.54 23.64
CA ASN A 42 -4.41 17.32 24.09
C ASN A 42 -5.21 16.70 25.23
N VAL A 43 -4.94 15.45 25.63
CA VAL A 43 -5.78 14.73 26.58
C VAL A 43 -4.95 14.15 27.72
N SER A 44 -5.33 14.45 28.95
CA SER A 44 -5.01 13.61 30.10
C SER A 44 -5.53 12.20 29.83
N PHE A 45 -4.65 11.23 29.56
CA PHE A 45 -4.95 9.85 29.19
C PHE A 45 -6.16 9.28 29.94
N SER A 46 -7.35 9.36 29.33
CA SER A 46 -8.51 8.64 29.82
C SER A 46 -8.48 7.23 29.24
N TYR A 47 -9.06 6.29 29.97
CA TYR A 47 -9.22 4.91 29.52
C TYR A 47 -9.95 4.83 28.16
N GLU A 48 -10.94 5.69 27.93
CA GLU A 48 -11.75 5.72 26.71
C GLU A 48 -10.93 6.07 25.46
N HIS A 49 -10.05 7.08 25.54
CA HIS A 49 -9.19 7.47 24.42
C HIS A 49 -8.12 6.42 24.12
N THR A 50 -7.60 5.76 25.16
CA THR A 50 -6.63 4.67 25.01
C THR A 50 -7.27 3.45 24.33
N PHE A 51 -8.49 3.11 24.74
CA PHE A 51 -9.25 2.01 24.14
C PHE A 51 -9.63 2.32 22.68
N LEU A 52 -10.02 3.55 22.38
CA LEU A 52 -10.30 3.98 21.01
C LEU A 52 -9.04 3.93 20.13
N ALA A 53 -7.88 4.39 20.63
CA ALA A 53 -6.62 4.26 19.91
C ALA A 53 -6.26 2.79 19.64
N PHE A 54 -6.45 1.90 20.61
CA PHE A 54 -6.26 0.46 20.43
C PHE A 54 -7.16 -0.11 19.32
N ILE A 55 -8.45 0.24 19.31
CA ILE A 55 -9.39 -0.18 18.25
C ILE A 55 -8.94 0.33 16.88
N LEU A 56 -8.54 1.59 16.78
CA LEU A 56 -8.08 2.18 15.51
C LEU A 56 -6.80 1.52 15.00
N ILE A 57 -5.85 1.21 15.91
CA ILE A 57 -4.65 0.44 15.58
C ILE A 57 -5.06 -0.92 15.03
N LEU A 58 -5.88 -1.68 15.77
CA LEU A 58 -6.32 -3.02 15.35
C LEU A 58 -7.04 -2.98 13.99
N ALA A 59 -7.96 -2.04 13.81
CA ALA A 59 -8.68 -1.84 12.55
C ALA A 59 -7.74 -1.51 11.40
N SER A 60 -6.73 -0.66 11.61
CA SER A 60 -5.75 -0.31 10.58
C SER A 60 -4.94 -1.53 10.10
N TYR A 61 -4.51 -2.40 11.02
CA TYR A 61 -3.81 -3.64 10.69
C TYR A 61 -4.71 -4.62 9.94
N LEU A 62 -5.96 -4.80 10.39
CA LEU A 62 -6.93 -5.68 9.73
C LEU A 62 -7.27 -5.21 8.32
N ILE A 63 -7.58 -3.91 8.15
CA ILE A 63 -7.89 -3.33 6.85
C ILE A 63 -6.69 -3.45 5.91
N SER A 64 -5.48 -3.14 6.40
CA SER A 64 -4.25 -3.26 5.59
C SER A 64 -4.00 -4.71 5.16
N GLY A 65 -4.19 -5.68 6.05
CA GLY A 65 -4.10 -7.11 5.73
C GLY A 65 -5.10 -7.54 4.66
N ILE A 66 -6.36 -7.11 4.77
CA ILE A 66 -7.41 -7.40 3.77
C ILE A 66 -7.06 -6.77 2.42
N LEU A 67 -6.58 -5.54 2.40
CA LEU A 67 -6.18 -4.85 1.18
C LEU A 67 -5.02 -5.56 0.48
N LEU A 68 -4.02 -6.02 1.23
CA LEU A 68 -2.88 -6.78 0.69
C LEU A 68 -3.30 -8.18 0.19
N ALA A 69 -4.15 -8.89 0.93
CA ALA A 69 -4.66 -10.19 0.50
C ALA A 69 -5.48 -10.07 -0.80
N THR A 70 -6.37 -9.08 -0.86
CA THR A 70 -7.18 -8.79 -2.05
C THR A 70 -6.30 -8.39 -3.23
N LEU A 71 -5.26 -7.58 -2.98
CA LEU A 71 -4.28 -7.18 -3.97
C LEU A 71 -3.56 -8.40 -4.58
N ALA A 72 -3.07 -9.33 -3.75
CA ALA A 72 -2.42 -10.54 -4.22
C ALA A 72 -3.35 -11.40 -5.08
N HIS A 73 -4.59 -11.60 -4.62
CA HIS A 73 -5.61 -12.35 -5.36
C HIS A 73 -5.90 -11.71 -6.72
N SER A 74 -6.14 -10.41 -6.74
CA SER A 74 -6.44 -9.67 -7.97
C SER A 74 -5.26 -9.62 -8.93
N PHE A 75 -4.04 -9.46 -8.42
CA PHE A 75 -2.84 -9.54 -9.24
C PHE A 75 -2.68 -10.92 -9.88
N ALA A 76 -2.93 -12.01 -9.14
CA ALA A 76 -2.83 -13.36 -9.69
C ALA A 76 -3.72 -13.56 -10.94
N GLN A 77 -4.90 -12.93 -10.98
CA GLN A 77 -5.82 -12.99 -12.13
C GLN A 77 -5.29 -12.24 -13.36
N ILE A 78 -4.54 -11.16 -13.18
CA ILE A 78 -4.10 -10.27 -14.28
C ILE A 78 -2.58 -10.25 -14.49
N ARG A 79 -1.79 -11.06 -13.77
CA ARG A 79 -0.31 -11.07 -13.78
C ARG A 79 0.31 -11.26 -15.16
N HIS A 80 -0.40 -11.94 -16.07
CA HIS A 80 0.06 -12.20 -17.44
C HIS A 80 -0.08 -10.96 -18.35
N GLN A 81 -0.91 -9.99 -17.97
CA GLN A 81 -1.17 -8.80 -18.77
C GLN A 81 -0.03 -7.79 -18.61
N LYS A 82 0.49 -7.26 -19.73
CA LYS A 82 1.56 -6.25 -19.73
C LYS A 82 1.21 -5.03 -18.87
N THR A 83 -0.05 -4.58 -18.93
CA THR A 83 -0.56 -3.43 -18.16
C THR A 83 -0.43 -3.64 -16.65
N ALA A 84 -0.76 -4.82 -16.14
CA ALA A 84 -0.65 -5.13 -14.71
C ALA A 84 0.81 -5.03 -14.22
N ARG A 85 1.75 -5.50 -15.03
CA ARG A 85 3.19 -5.43 -14.71
C ARG A 85 3.71 -4.00 -14.66
N ILE A 86 3.28 -3.18 -15.63
CA ILE A 86 3.62 -1.76 -15.66
C ILE A 86 3.08 -1.08 -14.40
N ILE A 87 1.82 -1.32 -14.04
CA ILE A 87 1.23 -0.71 -12.83
C ILE A 87 1.98 -1.15 -11.56
N VAL A 88 2.33 -2.43 -11.42
CA VAL A 88 3.11 -2.90 -10.27
C VAL A 88 4.48 -2.22 -10.21
N LEU A 89 5.20 -2.14 -11.35
CA LEU A 89 6.50 -1.46 -11.40
C LEU A 89 6.39 0.04 -11.11
N CYS A 90 5.39 0.72 -11.64
CA CYS A 90 5.15 2.14 -11.36
C CYS A 90 4.88 2.38 -9.87
N ASN A 91 4.02 1.56 -9.24
CA ASN A 91 3.78 1.67 -7.81
C ASN A 91 5.02 1.35 -6.97
N LEU A 92 5.81 0.33 -7.36
CA LEU A 92 7.07 0.02 -6.71
C LEU A 92 8.06 1.19 -6.80
N ALA A 93 8.21 1.78 -7.98
CA ALA A 93 9.08 2.95 -8.18
C ALA A 93 8.62 4.15 -7.35
N LEU A 94 7.30 4.41 -7.30
CA LEU A 94 6.72 5.48 -6.49
C LEU A 94 6.94 5.24 -4.99
N LEU A 95 6.77 4.00 -4.50
CA LEU A 95 7.02 3.63 -3.11
C LEU A 95 8.50 3.79 -2.72
N VAL A 96 9.43 3.37 -3.58
CA VAL A 96 10.87 3.57 -3.35
C VAL A 96 11.21 5.06 -3.36
N PHE A 97 10.67 5.80 -4.33
CA PHE A 97 10.88 7.24 -4.42
C PHE A 97 10.32 7.98 -3.19
N SER A 98 9.11 7.63 -2.73
CA SER A 98 8.53 8.21 -1.51
C SER A 98 9.35 7.85 -0.29
N TYR A 99 9.84 6.61 -0.17
CA TYR A 99 10.72 6.18 0.93
C TYR A 99 12.03 6.98 0.95
N ILE A 100 12.68 7.16 -0.20
CA ILE A 100 13.91 7.95 -0.35
C ILE A 100 13.65 9.42 0.01
N ILE A 101 12.58 10.02 -0.52
CA ILE A 101 12.22 11.41 -0.17
C ILE A 101 11.95 11.53 1.32
N SER A 102 11.21 10.63 1.94
CA SER A 102 10.97 10.67 3.38
C SER A 102 12.26 10.53 4.19
N PHE A 103 13.24 9.77 3.68
CA PHE A 103 14.53 9.56 4.34
C PHE A 103 15.45 10.80 4.27
N PHE A 104 15.55 11.46 3.12
CA PHE A 104 16.44 12.63 2.91
C PHE A 104 15.74 13.97 3.11
N GLY A 105 14.45 14.01 2.85
CA GLY A 105 13.59 15.19 2.82
C GLY A 105 12.75 15.28 4.08
N VAL A 106 13.21 16.14 4.98
CA VAL A 106 12.38 16.86 5.95
C VAL A 106 12.02 16.10 7.24
N PRO A 107 12.91 16.13 8.26
CA PRO A 107 12.53 15.85 9.64
C PRO A 107 11.45 16.80 10.21
N PHE A 108 11.03 17.85 9.47
CA PHE A 108 10.00 18.80 9.91
C PHE A 108 8.54 18.30 9.85
N PHE A 109 8.22 17.24 9.11
CA PHE A 109 6.80 16.82 9.00
C PHE A 109 6.48 15.51 9.71
N PHE A 110 7.32 14.47 9.68
CA PHE A 110 6.95 13.16 10.19
C PHE A 110 8.16 12.33 10.65
N ASN A 111 8.53 12.44 11.92
CA ASN A 111 9.36 11.42 12.59
C ASN A 111 8.49 10.19 12.87
N ILE A 112 8.14 9.41 11.85
CA ILE A 112 7.23 8.28 11.99
C ILE A 112 7.95 6.99 11.56
N ASP A 113 8.58 6.33 12.52
CA ASP A 113 9.14 4.98 12.34
C ASP A 113 8.10 4.01 11.75
N ASP A 114 6.83 4.15 12.14
CA ASP A 114 5.72 3.37 11.59
C ASP A 114 5.53 3.59 10.07
N TYR A 115 5.63 4.82 9.58
CA TYR A 115 5.48 5.12 8.15
C TYR A 115 6.61 4.46 7.35
N PHE A 116 7.84 4.56 7.83
CA PHE A 116 8.97 3.90 7.19
C PHE A 116 8.82 2.38 7.19
N MET A 117 8.36 1.79 8.30
CA MET A 117 8.08 0.36 8.39
C MET A 117 7.02 -0.07 7.37
N TRP A 118 5.89 0.65 7.29
CA TRP A 118 4.82 0.33 6.34
C TRP A 118 5.23 0.54 4.88
N ALA A 119 5.98 1.60 4.58
CA ALA A 119 6.53 1.82 3.25
C ALA A 119 7.50 0.70 2.86
N PHE A 120 8.38 0.27 3.77
CA PHE A 120 9.30 -0.85 3.55
C PHE A 120 8.55 -2.17 3.29
N LEU A 121 7.52 -2.47 4.10
CA LEU A 121 6.66 -3.65 3.90
C LEU A 121 5.98 -3.62 2.53
N LEU A 122 5.45 -2.46 2.11
CA LEU A 122 4.82 -2.31 0.80
C LEU A 122 5.82 -2.44 -0.35
N ILE A 123 7.03 -1.90 -0.21
CA ILE A 123 8.13 -2.10 -1.18
C ILE A 123 8.44 -3.58 -1.32
N GLY A 124 8.60 -4.30 -0.21
CA GLY A 124 8.83 -5.74 -0.20
C GLY A 124 7.69 -6.49 -0.90
N PHE A 125 6.45 -6.17 -0.55
CA PHE A 125 5.26 -6.79 -1.13
C PHE A 125 5.17 -6.56 -2.65
N TYR A 126 5.27 -5.31 -3.12
CA TYR A 126 5.28 -4.99 -4.55
C TYR A 126 6.50 -5.57 -5.28
N GLY A 127 7.64 -5.69 -4.60
CA GLY A 127 8.81 -6.40 -5.09
C GLY A 127 8.51 -7.87 -5.39
N THR A 128 7.82 -8.57 -4.48
CA THR A 128 7.39 -9.96 -4.72
C THR A 128 6.42 -10.08 -5.90
N LEU A 129 5.46 -9.15 -6.01
CA LEU A 129 4.53 -9.11 -7.16
C LEU A 129 5.27 -8.86 -8.47
N ALA A 130 6.26 -7.96 -8.47
CA ALA A 130 7.08 -7.69 -9.63
C ALA A 130 7.86 -8.95 -10.06
N VAL A 131 8.54 -9.62 -9.13
CA VAL A 131 9.24 -10.89 -9.40
C VAL A 131 8.28 -11.93 -10.00
N GLN A 132 7.10 -12.11 -9.42
CA GLN A 132 6.08 -13.03 -9.95
C GLN A 132 5.61 -12.64 -11.36
N ALA A 133 5.50 -11.35 -11.67
CA ALA A 133 5.16 -10.87 -13.01
C ALA A 133 6.22 -11.19 -14.07
N PHE A 134 7.51 -11.23 -13.69
CA PHE A 134 8.62 -11.42 -14.62
C PHE A 134 9.10 -12.88 -14.71
N VAL A 135 9.11 -13.62 -13.60
CA VAL A 135 9.58 -15.02 -13.54
C VAL A 135 8.58 -15.98 -14.20
N VAL A 136 7.27 -15.76 -14.04
CA VAL A 136 6.22 -16.63 -14.60
C VAL A 136 6.01 -16.41 -16.11
N LYS A 137 6.95 -15.74 -16.78
CA LYS A 137 6.93 -15.48 -18.23
C LYS A 137 7.55 -16.61 -19.06
N ASN A 138 8.12 -17.64 -18.42
CA ASN A 138 8.69 -18.82 -19.07
C ASN A 138 7.91 -20.10 -18.70
N PRO A 139 6.80 -20.42 -19.37
CA PRO A 139 6.54 -21.78 -19.80
C PRO A 139 7.38 -22.14 -21.05
#